data_AF-A0AAN9Q2B7-F1
#
_entry.id   AF-A0AAN9Q2B7-F1
#
_cell.length_a   1.000
_cell.length_b   1.000
_cell.length_c   1.000
_cell.angle_alpha   90.00
_cell.angle_beta   90.00
_cell.angle_gamma   90.00
#
_symmetry.space_group_name_H-M   'P 1'
#
loop_
_entity.id
_entity.type
_entity.pdbx_description
1 polymer ?
#
loop_
_entity_poly.entity_id
_entity_poly.type
_entity_poly.pdbx_seq_one_letter_code
_entity_poly.pdbx_strand_id
1 'polypeptide(L)'
;MCIEIEQPCVELSHVAISETHGENSPYFAGSKAYDENPYDEITNSSGVIKMGLAKNQVSFYLLEKYLEEHSEASTWGKGSGFRENATAGATTANELLTFILANFIHNFYA
;
A
#
# COMPACT_ATOMS: atom_id res chain seq x y z
N MET A 1 33.78 22.03 34.70
CA MET A 1 33.22 22.79 33.57
C MET A 1 32.18 21.88 32.92
N CYS A 2 30.89 22.14 33.16
CA CYS A 2 29.82 21.35 32.58
C CYS A 2 29.74 21.68 31.08
N ILE A 3 29.69 20.66 30.23
CA ILE A 3 29.41 20.81 28.81
C ILE A 3 27.91 20.53 28.68
N GLU A 4 27.12 21.59 28.58
CA GLU A 4 25.73 21.49 28.16
C GLU A 4 25.73 21.21 26.66
N ILE A 5 25.28 20.02 26.28
CA ILE A 5 25.05 19.66 24.90
C ILE A 5 23.67 20.23 24.56
N GLU A 6 23.61 21.41 23.95
CA GLU A 6 22.35 21.91 23.41
C GLU A 6 21.79 20.86 22.44
N GLN A 7 20.59 20.38 22.73
CA GLN A 7 19.87 19.51 21.81
C GLN A 7 19.62 20.31 20.53
N PRO A 8 20.00 19.82 19.35
CA PRO A 8 19.68 20.51 18.11
C PRO A 8 18.16 20.59 18.00
N CYS A 9 17.63 21.81 18.02
CA CYS A 9 16.25 22.09 17.65
C CYS A 9 16.08 21.65 16.19
N VAL A 10 15.52 20.46 15.98
CA VAL A 10 15.17 19.99 14.65
C VAL A 10 13.94 20.80 14.21
N GLU A 11 14.17 21.92 13.53
CA GLU A 11 13.10 22.71 12.93
C GLU A 11 12.52 21.98 11.71
N LEU A 12 11.19 21.90 11.67
CA LEU A 12 10.47 21.34 10.53
C LEU A 12 10.56 22.29 9.34
N SER A 13 10.54 21.74 8.12
CA SER A 13 10.53 22.57 6.90
C SER A 13 9.24 23.37 6.80
N HIS A 14 9.28 24.50 6.08
CA HIS A 14 8.09 25.30 5.77
C HIS A 14 6.96 24.49 5.13
N VAL A 15 7.29 23.45 4.36
CA VAL A 15 6.31 22.55 3.72
C VAL A 15 5.67 21.62 4.76
N ALA A 16 6.45 21.12 5.72
CA ALA A 16 5.93 20.24 6.77
C ALA A 16 4.97 20.98 7.73
N ILE A 17 5.11 22.30 7.89
CA ILE A 17 4.26 23.12 8.76
C ILE A 17 3.16 23.88 7.99
N SER A 18 3.08 23.79 6.66
CA SER A 18 2.09 24.54 5.88
C SER A 18 0.73 23.84 5.85
N GLU A 19 -0.36 24.59 5.71
CA GLU A 19 -1.73 24.02 5.61
C GLU A 19 -2.06 23.43 4.21
N THR A 20 -1.04 23.18 3.39
CA THR A 20 -1.19 22.72 2.00
C THR A 20 -1.45 21.22 1.87
N HIS A 21 -1.45 20.47 2.98
CA HIS A 21 -1.67 19.03 3.02
C HIS A 21 -3.08 18.60 2.56
N GLY A 22 -4.03 19.54 2.52
CA GLY A 22 -5.34 19.32 1.93
C GLY A 22 -6.28 18.41 2.72
N GLU A 23 -5.84 17.87 3.87
CA GLU A 23 -6.65 17.02 4.75
C GLU A 23 -7.96 17.68 5.22
N ASN A 24 -7.99 19.01 5.29
CA ASN A 24 -9.16 19.80 5.65
C ASN A 24 -10.07 20.14 4.46
N SER A 25 -9.72 19.71 3.24
CA SER A 25 -10.50 19.95 2.03
C SER A 25 -11.79 19.10 2.02
N PRO A 26 -12.92 19.65 1.55
CA PRO A 26 -14.18 18.91 1.45
C PRO A 26 -14.10 17.70 0.52
N TYR A 27 -13.12 17.64 -0.40
CA TYR A 27 -12.90 16.49 -1.26
C TYR A 27 -12.52 15.21 -0.48
N PHE A 28 -11.99 15.32 0.74
CA PHE A 28 -11.65 14.17 1.57
C PHE A 28 -12.81 13.70 2.47
N ALA A 29 -13.96 14.39 2.48
CA ALA A 29 -15.08 14.05 3.35
C ALA A 29 -15.57 12.61 3.14
N GLY A 30 -15.62 12.13 1.90
CA GLY A 30 -16.00 10.74 1.60
C GLY A 30 -14.98 9.71 2.10
N SER A 31 -13.69 10.04 2.07
CA SER A 31 -12.65 9.15 2.63
C SER A 31 -12.75 9.09 4.15
N LYS A 32 -12.94 10.23 4.83
CA LYS A 32 -13.13 10.28 6.28
C LYS A 32 -14.37 9.52 6.73
N ALA A 33 -15.49 9.67 6.01
CA ALA A 33 -16.71 8.93 6.29
C ALA A 33 -16.53 7.40 6.18
N TYR A 34 -15.70 6.94 5.23
CA TYR A 34 -15.32 5.54 5.15
C TYR A 34 -14.45 5.11 6.34
N ASP A 35 -13.46 5.92 6.73
CA ASP A 35 -12.55 5.58 7.83
C ASP A 35 -13.28 5.53 9.19
N GLU A 36 -14.32 6.34 9.37
CA GLU A 36 -15.16 6.37 10.58
C GLU A 36 -16.19 5.24 10.64
N ASN A 37 -16.76 4.82 9.50
CA ASN A 37 -17.83 3.83 9.45
C ASN A 37 -17.66 2.89 8.25
N PRO A 38 -16.63 2.02 8.23
CA PRO A 38 -16.37 1.13 7.11
C PRO A 38 -17.45 0.04 7.02
N TYR A 39 -17.88 -0.27 5.80
CA TYR A 39 -18.75 -1.42 5.54
C TYR A 39 -18.02 -2.74 5.86
N ASP A 40 -18.73 -3.63 6.54
CA ASP A 40 -18.35 -5.04 6.71
C ASP A 40 -19.59 -5.93 6.62
N GLU A 41 -19.51 -7.02 5.86
CA GLU A 41 -20.69 -7.86 5.57
C GLU A 41 -21.30 -8.50 6.84
N ILE A 42 -20.46 -8.80 7.84
CA ILE A 42 -20.87 -9.54 9.04
C ILE A 42 -21.11 -8.58 10.21
N THR A 43 -20.21 -7.63 10.40
CA THR A 43 -20.14 -6.78 11.58
C THR A 43 -20.73 -5.39 11.36
N ASN A 44 -20.83 -4.90 10.11
CA ASN A 44 -21.36 -3.58 9.82
C ASN A 44 -21.89 -3.42 8.38
N SER A 45 -23.01 -4.07 8.09
CA SER A 45 -23.62 -4.03 6.74
C SER A 45 -24.23 -2.66 6.38
N SER A 46 -24.28 -1.73 7.33
CA SER A 46 -24.71 -0.33 7.13
C SER A 46 -23.55 0.64 6.92
N GLY A 47 -22.31 0.16 6.96
CA GLY A 47 -21.14 1.00 6.76
C GLY A 47 -21.00 1.51 5.32
N VAL A 48 -20.07 2.44 5.14
CA VAL A 48 -19.73 3.06 3.86
C VAL A 48 -18.88 2.09 3.03
N ILE A 49 -19.26 1.87 1.78
CA ILE A 49 -18.51 1.02 0.85
C ILE A 49 -17.47 1.87 0.11
N LYS A 50 -16.20 1.42 0.10
CA LYS A 50 -15.10 2.15 -0.54
C LYS A 50 -15.12 1.97 -2.06
N MET A 51 -15.65 2.96 -2.77
CA MET A 51 -15.66 3.01 -4.25
C MET A 51 -14.69 4.06 -4.84
N GLY A 52 -14.05 4.87 -3.98
CA GLY A 52 -13.21 6.00 -4.42
C GLY A 52 -11.75 5.67 -4.71
N LEU A 53 -11.29 4.43 -4.46
CA LEU A 53 -9.93 4.00 -4.78
C LEU A 53 -9.92 3.12 -6.03
N ALA A 54 -9.14 3.52 -7.03
CA ALA A 54 -8.84 2.67 -8.18
C ALA A 54 -7.83 1.57 -7.77
N LYS A 55 -8.29 0.53 -7.08
CA LYS A 55 -7.48 -0.63 -6.66
C LYS A 55 -7.95 -1.90 -7.37
N ASN A 56 -7.05 -2.58 -8.08
CA ASN A 56 -7.31 -3.90 -8.64
C ASN A 56 -7.09 -4.97 -7.56
N GLN A 57 -8.17 -5.59 -7.09
CA GLN A 57 -8.11 -6.69 -6.13
C GLN A 57 -8.33 -8.07 -6.80
N VAL A 58 -8.93 -8.09 -7.99
CA VAL A 58 -9.35 -9.34 -8.68
C VAL A 58 -8.13 -10.17 -9.09
N SER A 59 -7.05 -9.52 -9.50
CA SER A 59 -5.83 -10.20 -9.94
C SER A 59 -4.95 -10.70 -8.78
N PHE A 60 -5.30 -10.41 -7.53
CA PHE A 60 -4.47 -10.76 -6.38
C PHE A 60 -4.39 -12.28 -6.15
N TYR A 61 -5.46 -13.01 -6.47
CA TYR A 61 -5.47 -14.48 -6.39
C TYR A 61 -4.38 -15.14 -7.26
N LEU A 62 -4.10 -14.59 -8.44
CA LEU A 62 -3.05 -15.12 -9.34
C LEU A 62 -1.66 -14.93 -8.73
N LEU A 63 -1.46 -13.79 -8.08
CA LEU A 63 -0.24 -13.43 -7.37
C LEU A 63 -0.02 -14.34 -6.15
N GLU A 64 -1.05 -14.55 -5.33
CA GLU A 64 -0.98 -15.45 -4.18
C GLU A 64 -0.68 -16.88 -4.62
N LYS A 65 -1.42 -17.39 -5.60
CA LYS A 65 -1.20 -18.75 -6.13
C LYS A 65 0.22 -18.94 -6.67
N TYR A 66 0.74 -17.97 -7.40
CA TYR A 66 2.11 -18.02 -7.90
C TYR A 66 3.14 -18.06 -6.77
N LEU A 67 2.95 -17.26 -5.71
CA LEU A 67 3.85 -17.25 -4.56
C LEU A 67 3.80 -18.55 -3.74
N GLU A 68 2.64 -19.21 -3.69
CA GLU A 68 2.50 -20.53 -3.07
C GLU A 68 3.21 -21.63 -3.86
N GLU A 69 3.13 -21.58 -5.19
CA GLU A 69 3.76 -22.55 -6.10
C GLU A 69 5.29 -22.37 -6.22
N HIS A 70 5.79 -21.16 -5.98
CA HIS A 70 7.22 -20.80 -6.10
C HIS A 70 7.77 -20.21 -4.79
N SER A 71 8.01 -21.06 -3.78
CA SER A 71 8.49 -20.61 -2.47
C SER A 71 9.86 -19.89 -2.53
N GLU A 72 10.70 -20.25 -3.51
CA GLU A 72 11.97 -19.58 -3.80
C GLU A 72 11.80 -18.14 -4.27
N ALA A 73 10.68 -17.82 -4.95
CA ALA A 73 10.35 -16.45 -5.34
C ALA A 73 9.95 -15.58 -4.14
N SER A 74 9.39 -16.17 -3.08
CA SER A 74 9.14 -15.46 -1.81
C SER A 74 10.44 -15.09 -1.07
N THR A 75 11.53 -15.77 -1.41
CA THR A 75 12.86 -15.55 -0.81
C THR A 75 13.71 -14.56 -1.64
N TRP A 76 13.25 -14.17 -2.84
CA TRP A 76 13.93 -13.20 -3.70
C TRP A 76 13.72 -11.77 -3.19
N GLY A 77 14.49 -11.46 -2.15
CA GLY A 77 14.41 -10.24 -1.37
C GLY A 77 14.27 -10.61 0.10
N LYS A 78 15.38 -10.54 0.85
CA LYS A 78 15.34 -10.55 2.32
C LYS A 78 14.46 -9.38 2.78
N GLY A 79 13.18 -9.65 3.01
CA GLY A 79 12.25 -8.68 3.56
C GLY A 79 10.81 -9.14 3.35
N SER A 80 10.04 -9.16 4.44
CA SER A 80 8.58 -9.32 4.47
C SER A 80 7.80 -8.41 3.49
N GLY A 81 8.48 -7.45 2.88
CA GLY A 81 7.92 -6.41 2.04
C GLY A 81 7.33 -6.86 0.71
N PHE A 82 7.61 -8.05 0.14
CA PHE A 82 7.02 -8.40 -1.17
C PHE A 82 5.50 -8.50 -1.12
N ARG A 83 4.96 -9.20 -0.10
CA ARG A 83 3.51 -9.33 0.10
C ARG A 83 2.87 -7.99 0.42
N GLU A 84 3.49 -7.21 1.31
CA GLU A 84 3.02 -5.89 1.73
C GLU A 84 3.03 -4.90 0.54
N ASN A 85 4.10 -4.87 -0.27
CA ASN A 85 4.24 -4.00 -1.44
C ASN A 85 3.29 -4.37 -2.59
N ALA A 86 3.03 -5.67 -2.80
CA ALA A 86 2.04 -6.14 -3.76
C ALA A 86 0.61 -5.70 -3.39
N THR A 87 0.31 -5.63 -2.08
CA THR A 87 -0.99 -5.19 -1.57
C THR A 87 -1.14 -3.67 -1.46
N ALA A 88 -0.03 -2.91 -1.47
CA ALA A 88 0.01 -1.49 -1.14
C ALA A 88 -0.46 -0.54 -2.26
N GLY A 89 -0.67 -1.00 -3.51
CA GLY A 89 -1.13 -0.10 -4.58
C GLY A 89 -1.52 -0.80 -5.88
N ALA A 90 -2.43 -0.16 -6.63
CA ALA A 90 -2.84 -0.66 -7.95
C ALA A 90 -1.70 -0.62 -8.98
N THR A 91 -0.83 0.37 -8.87
CA THR A 91 0.34 0.55 -9.76
C THR A 91 1.38 -0.54 -9.52
N THR A 92 1.70 -0.82 -8.26
CA THR A 92 2.67 -1.87 -7.90
C THR A 92 2.14 -3.27 -8.22
N ALA A 93 0.84 -3.53 -8.04
CA ALA A 93 0.23 -4.81 -8.42
C ALA A 93 0.30 -5.09 -9.94
N ASN A 94 0.10 -4.06 -10.78
CA ASN A 94 0.19 -4.21 -12.24
C ASN A 94 1.64 -4.43 -12.71
N GLU A 95 2.61 -3.74 -12.09
CA GLU A 95 4.04 -3.96 -12.36
C GLU A 95 4.48 -5.37 -11.91
N LEU A 96 4.01 -5.84 -10.76
CA LEU A 96 4.29 -7.20 -10.27
C LEU A 96 3.68 -8.28 -11.17
N LEU A 97 2.43 -8.10 -11.60
CA LEU A 97 1.76 -9.01 -12.52
C LEU A 97 2.52 -9.08 -13.85
N THR A 98 2.98 -7.94 -14.37
CA THR A 98 3.80 -7.88 -15.59
C THR A 98 5.11 -8.66 -15.41
N PHE A 99 5.78 -8.50 -14.26
CA PHE A 99 7.02 -9.20 -13.95
C PHE A 99 6.82 -10.72 -13.79
N ILE A 100 5.72 -11.16 -13.15
CA ILE A 100 5.39 -12.58 -13.00
C ILE A 100 5.06 -13.21 -14.36
N LEU A 101 4.24 -12.54 -15.17
CA LEU A 101 3.91 -13.03 -16.52
C LEU A 101 5.16 -13.12 -17.40
N ALA A 102 6.09 -12.17 -17.31
CA ALA A 102 7.36 -12.21 -18.04
C ALA A 102 8.22 -13.43 -17.65
N ASN A 103 8.32 -13.74 -16.35
CA ASN A 103 9.05 -14.92 -15.86
C ASN A 103 8.34 -16.24 -16.20
N PHE A 104 7.01 -16.27 -16.18
CA PHE A 104 6.22 -17.44 -16.56
C PHE A 104 6.41 -17.78 -18.05
N ILE A 105 6.40 -16.78 -18.94
CA ILE A 105 6.65 -16.97 -20.38
C ILE A 105 8.07 -17.48 -20.62
N HIS A 106 9.07 -16.93 -19.91
CA HIS A 106 10.46 -17.36 -20.06
C HIS A 106 10.71 -18.82 -19.65
N ASN A 107 10.00 -19.32 -18.63
CA ASN A 107 10.15 -20.70 -18.15
C ASN A 107 9.34 -21.75 -18.96
N PHE A 108 8.33 -21.34 -19.73
CA PHE A 108 7.52 -22.26 -20.54
C PHE A 108 7.95 -22.33 -22.02
N TYR A 109 8.70 -21.35 -22.51
CA TYR A 109 9.18 -21.28 -23.91
C TYR A 109 10.69 -21.48 -24.08
N ALA A 110 11.40 -21.93 -23.04
CA ALA A 110 12.79 -22.39 -23.09
C ALA A 110 12.85 -23.91 -22.85
#